data_AF-A0A7X1B160-F1
#
_entry.id   AF-A0A7X1B160-F1
#
_cell.length_a   1.000
_cell.length_b   1.000
_cell.length_c   1.000
_cell.angle_alpha   90.00
_cell.angle_beta   90.00
_cell.angle_gamma   90.00
#
_symmetry.space_group_name_H-M   'P 1'
#
loop_
_entity.id
_entity.type
_entity.pdbx_description
1 polymer ?
#
loop_
_entity_poly.entity_id
_entity_poly.type
_entity_poly.pdbx_seq_one_letter_code
_entity_poly.pdbx_strand_id
1 'polypeptide(L)'
;MAPTRTNLKRSSTRGHWKNLFLLGLIFFGNTEINAQTSPLKQPEASFRTLSLLAPINDLYYDYDDQKIPVRARTTSFSRTYPLPKKGTLDFYRLLPPKEGETEPQRVTVTEIDLDQKPGSLFVFMTESATNPNRIKTFVAQDSWESHPLETLLVFNLSERHTLVKLDTAGKVKLLGPGESATYPYPQSGAKQALLNVATQEGQNDWKLRIGGPQITLPGTRSTLVLVDEQATELRPLTEDLLIRKLIERAPVPTE
;
A
#
# COMPACT_ATOMS: atom_id res chain seq x y z
N MET A 1 56.18 -20.21 -43.13
CA MET A 1 56.78 -21.36 -42.41
C MET A 1 55.74 -21.94 -41.46
N ALA A 2 55.16 -23.08 -41.84
CA ALA A 2 54.55 -24.01 -40.87
C ALA A 2 55.66 -24.95 -40.36
N PRO A 3 55.46 -25.65 -39.23
CA PRO A 3 55.04 -27.04 -39.36
C PRO A 3 54.00 -27.53 -38.32
N THR A 4 53.08 -28.34 -38.86
CA THR A 4 52.73 -29.73 -38.48
C THR A 4 51.91 -30.08 -37.22
N ARG A 5 50.75 -30.67 -37.55
CA ARG A 5 49.80 -31.53 -36.82
C ARG A 5 50.41 -32.68 -36.00
N THR A 6 49.67 -33.14 -34.99
CA THR A 6 49.39 -34.58 -34.80
C THR A 6 48.02 -34.82 -34.13
N ASN A 7 47.28 -35.77 -34.71
CA ASN A 7 46.01 -36.35 -34.25
C ASN A 7 46.23 -37.36 -33.11
N LEU A 8 45.20 -37.62 -32.29
CA LEU A 8 44.84 -39.01 -31.97
C LEU A 8 43.35 -39.19 -31.61
N LYS A 9 42.86 -40.38 -31.93
CA LYS A 9 41.48 -40.81 -32.20
C LYS A 9 40.98 -41.77 -31.09
N ARG A 10 39.64 -41.77 -30.89
CA ARG A 10 38.71 -42.91 -30.62
C ARG A 10 38.85 -43.77 -29.33
N SER A 11 37.72 -43.94 -28.63
CA SER A 11 36.83 -45.14 -28.59
C SER A 11 35.93 -45.06 -27.34
N SER A 12 34.59 -45.09 -27.42
CA SER A 12 33.68 -46.25 -27.53
C SER A 12 33.80 -47.28 -26.41
N THR A 13 32.77 -47.38 -25.55
CA THR A 13 32.06 -48.65 -25.28
C THR A 13 30.73 -48.44 -24.54
N ARG A 14 29.66 -49.04 -25.10
CA ARG A 14 28.41 -49.42 -24.43
C ARG A 14 28.67 -50.53 -23.41
N GLY A 15 27.88 -50.57 -22.34
CA GLY A 15 27.77 -51.74 -21.46
C GLY A 15 26.38 -51.80 -20.81
N HIS A 16 25.51 -52.66 -21.35
CA HIS A 16 24.29 -53.13 -20.71
C HIS A 16 24.62 -54.26 -19.74
N TRP A 17 24.16 -54.19 -18.48
CA TRP A 17 23.92 -55.37 -17.64
C TRP A 17 22.59 -55.21 -16.89
N LYS A 18 21.77 -56.25 -16.97
CA LYS A 18 20.48 -56.45 -16.28
C LYS A 18 20.70 -57.36 -15.06
N ASN A 19 19.77 -57.23 -14.09
CA ASN A 19 19.42 -58.17 -13.01
C ASN A 19 20.42 -58.22 -11.82
N LEU A 20 20.05 -58.39 -10.54
CA LEU A 20 18.88 -59.00 -9.90
C LEU A 20 18.84 -58.56 -8.39
N PHE A 21 17.64 -58.32 -7.85
CA PHE A 21 17.18 -58.49 -6.45
C PHE A 21 18.08 -58.13 -5.23
N LEU A 22 17.57 -57.23 -4.37
CA LEU A 22 17.27 -57.58 -2.96
C LEU A 22 16.21 -56.63 -2.36
N LEU A 23 15.15 -57.22 -1.79
CA LEU A 23 14.15 -56.56 -0.97
C LEU A 23 14.78 -56.05 0.34
N GLY A 24 14.49 -54.79 0.68
CA GLY A 24 14.65 -54.25 2.04
C GLY A 24 13.54 -53.24 2.29
N LEU A 25 12.40 -53.71 2.81
CA LEU A 25 11.36 -52.84 3.35
C LEU A 25 11.89 -52.21 4.64
N ILE A 26 12.20 -50.92 4.60
CA ILE A 26 12.30 -50.09 5.82
C ILE A 26 11.02 -49.27 5.88
N PHE A 27 10.16 -49.61 6.83
CA PHE A 27 9.03 -48.78 7.24
C PHE A 27 9.60 -47.51 7.89
N PHE A 28 9.77 -46.44 7.12
CA PHE A 28 9.78 -45.10 7.69
C PHE A 28 8.32 -44.73 7.95
N GLY A 29 7.94 -44.74 9.22
CA GLY A 29 6.70 -44.09 9.64
C GLY A 29 6.77 -42.62 9.25
N ASN A 30 5.96 -42.23 8.26
CA ASN A 30 5.62 -40.84 8.06
C ASN A 30 4.81 -40.41 9.29
N THR A 31 5.48 -39.88 10.31
CA THR A 31 4.84 -38.91 11.19
C THR A 31 4.52 -37.71 10.31
N GLU A 32 3.29 -37.69 9.79
CA GLU A 32 2.66 -36.45 9.36
C GLU A 32 2.67 -35.52 10.58
N ILE A 33 3.68 -34.66 10.63
CA ILE A 33 3.61 -33.45 11.43
C ILE A 33 2.52 -32.63 10.74
N ASN A 34 1.27 -32.89 11.13
CA ASN A 34 0.18 -31.95 10.96
C ASN A 34 0.59 -30.70 11.74
N ALA A 35 1.35 -29.83 11.09
CA ALA A 35 1.43 -28.45 11.47
C ALA A 35 0.00 -27.92 11.35
N GLN A 36 -0.74 -27.95 12.45
CA GLN A 36 -1.89 -27.09 12.65
C GLN A 36 -1.37 -25.67 12.50
N THR A 37 -1.33 -25.17 11.27
CA THR A 37 -1.35 -23.74 11.00
C THR A 37 -2.67 -23.27 11.55
N SER A 38 -2.68 -22.85 12.81
CA SER A 38 -3.74 -22.02 13.34
C SER A 38 -4.03 -20.96 12.29
N PRO A 39 -5.27 -20.85 11.76
CA PRO A 39 -5.56 -19.86 10.75
C PRO A 39 -5.16 -18.51 11.34
N LEU A 40 -4.26 -17.80 10.66
CA LEU A 40 -3.94 -16.41 10.97
C LEU A 40 -5.27 -15.70 11.19
N LYS A 41 -5.55 -15.29 12.44
CA LYS A 41 -6.77 -14.56 12.76
C LYS A 41 -6.80 -13.37 11.81
N GLN A 42 -7.76 -13.37 10.88
CA GLN A 42 -7.84 -12.31 9.88
C GLN A 42 -7.85 -10.98 10.64
N PRO A 43 -6.98 -10.03 10.26
CA PRO A 43 -6.97 -8.73 10.91
C PRO A 43 -8.37 -8.15 10.83
N GLU A 44 -8.90 -7.68 11.97
CA GLU A 44 -10.21 -7.05 12.02
C GLU A 44 -10.28 -5.95 10.95
N ALA A 45 -11.40 -5.90 10.21
CA ALA A 45 -11.60 -4.89 9.18
C ALA A 45 -11.38 -3.50 9.79
N SER A 46 -10.56 -2.69 9.14
CA SER A 46 -10.06 -1.47 9.75
C SER A 46 -9.82 -0.37 8.73
N PHE A 47 -9.63 0.86 9.17
CA PHE A 47 -9.27 1.95 8.27
C PHE A 47 -8.19 2.85 8.84
N ARG A 48 -7.48 3.53 7.94
CA ARG A 48 -6.59 4.64 8.24
C ARG A 48 -6.98 5.85 7.42
N THR A 49 -6.77 7.02 7.97
CA THR A 49 -7.06 8.29 7.30
C THR A 49 -5.77 9.04 6.97
N LEU A 50 -5.82 9.82 5.89
CA LEU A 50 -4.78 10.78 5.52
C LEU A 50 -5.49 12.00 4.92
N SER A 51 -5.17 13.20 5.37
CA SER A 51 -5.68 14.41 4.75
C SER A 51 -4.77 14.87 3.62
N LEU A 52 -5.34 15.35 2.52
CA LEU A 52 -4.57 15.75 1.34
C LEU A 52 -4.13 17.23 1.40
N LEU A 53 -4.94 18.11 1.99
CA LEU A 53 -4.71 19.56 1.96
C LEU A 53 -4.40 20.14 3.35
N ALA A 54 -5.33 20.01 4.29
CA ALA A 54 -5.24 20.59 5.64
C ALA A 54 -5.57 19.54 6.71
N PRO A 55 -4.93 19.56 7.90
CA PRO A 55 -5.27 18.62 8.96
C PRO A 55 -6.73 18.74 9.40
N ILE A 56 -7.42 17.61 9.51
CA ILE A 56 -8.81 17.54 9.99
C ILE A 56 -8.81 16.82 11.33
N ASN A 57 -9.19 17.53 12.40
CA ASN A 57 -8.97 17.08 13.78
C ASN A 57 -10.24 16.95 14.63
N ASP A 58 -11.40 17.31 14.06
CA ASP A 58 -12.69 17.46 14.72
C ASP A 58 -13.73 16.42 14.24
N LEU A 59 -13.26 15.32 13.65
CA LEU A 59 -14.12 14.24 13.18
C LEU A 59 -14.37 13.19 14.25
N TYR A 60 -15.56 12.63 14.18
CA TYR A 60 -15.99 11.48 14.95
C TYR A 60 -16.63 10.45 14.02
N TYR A 61 -16.61 9.20 14.44
CA TYR A 61 -17.47 8.13 13.92
C TYR A 61 -17.92 7.28 15.10
N ASP A 62 -18.97 6.50 14.91
CA ASP A 62 -19.44 5.57 15.93
C ASP A 62 -18.91 4.16 15.67
N TYR A 63 -18.48 3.50 16.73
CA TYR A 63 -18.05 2.11 16.72
C TYR A 63 -18.49 1.44 18.04
N ASP A 64 -19.25 0.35 17.95
CA ASP A 64 -19.80 -0.37 19.11
C ASP A 64 -20.45 0.58 20.15
N ASP A 65 -21.37 1.44 19.69
CA ASP A 65 -22.08 2.46 20.48
C ASP A 65 -21.18 3.51 21.15
N GLN A 66 -19.90 3.57 20.77
CA GLN A 66 -18.94 4.55 21.26
C GLN A 66 -18.60 5.57 20.18
N LYS A 67 -18.61 6.84 20.56
CA LYS A 67 -18.07 7.93 19.76
C LYS A 67 -16.55 7.91 19.78
N ILE A 68 -15.92 7.70 18.63
CA ILE A 68 -14.46 7.64 18.50
C ILE A 68 -13.93 8.86 17.73
N PRO A 69 -12.99 9.63 18.30
CA PRO A 69 -12.37 10.75 17.59
C PRO A 69 -11.40 10.27 16.51
N VAL A 70 -11.50 10.88 15.33
CA VAL A 70 -10.69 10.60 14.15
C VAL A 70 -9.90 11.84 13.77
N ARG A 71 -8.62 11.64 13.44
CA ARG A 71 -7.73 12.70 12.99
C ARG A 71 -7.11 12.30 11.67
N ALA A 72 -7.29 13.13 10.64
CA ALA A 72 -6.64 12.99 9.35
C ALA A 72 -5.55 14.07 9.24
N ARG A 73 -4.28 13.64 9.26
CA ARG A 73 -3.13 14.54 9.18
C ARG A 73 -2.65 14.65 7.74
N THR A 74 -2.00 15.76 7.40
CA THR A 74 -1.42 15.94 6.08
C THR A 74 -0.09 15.23 5.91
N THR A 75 0.64 14.97 6.98
CA THR A 75 2.04 14.48 6.94
C THR A 75 2.19 12.98 7.15
N SER A 76 1.19 12.32 7.72
CA SER A 76 1.25 10.92 8.12
C SER A 76 -0.13 10.29 8.15
N PHE A 77 -0.18 9.00 7.86
CA PHE A 77 -1.39 8.20 8.06
C PHE A 77 -1.75 8.17 9.54
N SER A 78 -3.04 8.11 9.83
CA SER A 78 -3.54 7.90 11.18
C SER A 78 -3.13 6.53 11.73
N ARG A 79 -3.39 6.36 13.03
CA ARG A 79 -3.52 5.00 13.60
C ARG A 79 -4.62 4.23 12.88
N THR A 80 -4.59 2.91 13.03
CA THR A 80 -5.68 2.04 12.59
C THR A 80 -6.92 2.24 13.47
N TYR A 81 -8.08 2.34 12.84
CA TYR A 81 -9.40 2.40 13.48
C TYR A 81 -10.21 1.17 13.05
N PRO A 82 -10.97 0.52 13.93
CA PRO A 82 -11.83 -0.57 13.52
C PRO A 82 -12.97 -0.08 12.61
N LEU A 83 -13.40 -0.91 11.66
CA LEU A 83 -14.56 -0.63 10.83
C LEU A 83 -15.85 -1.17 11.46
N PRO A 84 -16.97 -0.44 11.38
CA PRO A 84 -18.28 -0.99 11.67
C PRO A 84 -18.53 -2.29 10.88
N LYS A 85 -19.17 -3.28 11.50
CA LYS A 85 -19.31 -4.63 10.93
C LYS A 85 -20.09 -4.68 9.61
N LYS A 86 -21.03 -3.75 9.40
CA LYS A 86 -21.90 -3.64 8.20
C LYS A 86 -22.40 -2.20 8.04
N GLY A 87 -22.87 -1.88 6.84
CA GLY A 87 -23.54 -0.61 6.54
C GLY A 87 -22.55 0.49 6.15
N THR A 88 -22.67 1.64 6.80
CA THR A 88 -21.91 2.84 6.42
C THR A 88 -20.90 3.22 7.48
N LEU A 89 -19.77 3.75 7.05
CA LEU A 89 -18.84 4.50 7.89
C LEU A 89 -19.19 5.99 7.77
N ASP A 90 -19.87 6.48 8.80
CA ASP A 90 -20.31 7.87 8.87
C ASP A 90 -19.31 8.70 9.68
N PHE A 91 -18.67 9.66 9.01
CA PHE A 91 -17.90 10.68 9.71
C PHE A 91 -18.80 11.89 9.98
N TYR A 92 -18.76 12.39 11.21
CA TYR A 92 -19.55 13.54 11.64
C TYR A 92 -18.73 14.52 12.49
N ARG A 93 -19.24 15.76 12.57
CA ARG A 93 -18.77 16.81 13.49
C ARG A 93 -19.83 17.09 14.54
N LEU A 94 -19.39 17.62 15.67
CA LEU A 94 -20.26 18.15 16.72
C LEU A 94 -20.20 19.67 16.66
N LEU A 95 -21.29 20.31 16.25
CA LEU A 95 -21.45 21.76 16.28
C LEU A 95 -22.05 22.19 17.63
N PRO A 96 -21.89 23.46 18.04
CA PRO A 96 -22.55 23.99 19.23
C PRO A 96 -24.06 23.71 19.22
N PRO A 97 -24.71 23.57 20.40
CA PRO A 97 -26.17 23.42 20.49
C PRO A 97 -26.92 24.57 19.79
N LYS A 98 -28.13 24.33 19.30
CA LYS A 98 -29.00 25.43 18.84
C LYS A 98 -29.49 26.26 20.03
N GLU A 99 -29.99 27.44 19.74
CA GLU A 99 -30.66 28.25 20.76
C GLU A 99 -31.81 27.47 21.42
N GLY A 100 -31.77 27.34 22.74
CA GLY A 100 -32.74 26.56 23.51
C GLY A 100 -32.40 25.07 23.68
N GLU A 101 -31.30 24.57 23.09
CA GLU A 101 -30.82 23.20 23.25
C GLU A 101 -29.57 23.15 24.14
N THR A 102 -29.37 22.02 24.85
CA THR A 102 -28.16 21.78 25.67
C THR A 102 -27.16 20.83 25.02
N GLU A 103 -27.63 19.99 24.09
CA GLU A 103 -26.82 18.95 23.44
C GLU A 103 -26.16 19.45 22.15
N PRO A 104 -24.91 19.08 21.86
CA PRO A 104 -24.25 19.41 20.60
C PRO A 104 -24.99 18.85 19.38
N GLN A 105 -25.00 19.61 18.29
CA GLN A 105 -25.61 19.16 17.04
C GLN A 105 -24.66 18.21 16.30
N ARG A 106 -25.13 17.00 15.99
CA ARG A 106 -24.41 16.07 15.11
C ARG A 106 -24.66 16.43 13.65
N VAL A 107 -23.59 16.62 12.90
CA VAL A 107 -23.64 16.87 11.45
C VAL A 107 -22.77 15.85 10.74
N THR A 108 -23.39 14.94 10.00
CA THR A 108 -22.67 14.01 9.11
C THR A 108 -21.99 14.81 7.99
N VAL A 109 -20.67 14.63 7.86
CA VAL A 109 -19.86 15.38 6.90
C VAL A 109 -19.42 14.54 5.70
N THR A 110 -19.43 13.22 5.83
CA THR A 110 -19.28 12.25 4.73
C THR A 110 -19.74 10.86 5.18
N GLU A 111 -20.19 10.08 4.22
CA GLU A 111 -20.63 8.68 4.39
C GLU A 111 -19.84 7.80 3.43
N ILE A 112 -19.45 6.60 3.86
CA ILE A 112 -18.75 5.62 3.03
C ILE A 112 -19.50 4.29 3.14
N ASP A 113 -20.05 3.82 2.03
CA ASP A 113 -20.64 2.48 1.91
C ASP A 113 -19.54 1.41 2.03
N LEU A 114 -19.65 0.57 3.06
CA LEU A 114 -18.72 -0.53 3.35
C LEU A 114 -19.11 -1.84 2.67
N ASP A 115 -20.37 -2.01 2.26
CA ASP A 115 -20.85 -3.24 1.65
C ASP A 115 -20.20 -3.47 0.27
N GLN A 116 -19.75 -2.38 -0.37
CA GLN A 116 -18.96 -2.41 -1.60
C GLN A 116 -17.45 -2.53 -1.36
N LYS A 117 -16.98 -2.45 -0.11
CA LYS A 117 -15.57 -2.30 0.24
C LYS A 117 -15.19 -3.18 1.44
N PRO A 118 -15.17 -4.52 1.27
CA PRO A 118 -14.83 -5.42 2.36
C PRO A 118 -13.35 -5.27 2.76
N GLY A 119 -13.08 -5.47 4.05
CA GLY A 119 -11.71 -5.52 4.58
C GLY A 119 -11.16 -4.16 5.01
N SER A 120 -9.83 -4.05 5.05
CA SER A 120 -9.17 -2.82 5.52
C SER A 120 -9.13 -1.73 4.43
N LEU A 121 -9.18 -0.46 4.82
CA LEU A 121 -9.32 0.70 3.92
C LEU A 121 -8.33 1.82 4.20
N PHE A 122 -7.85 2.47 3.13
CA PHE A 122 -7.34 3.83 3.21
C PHE A 122 -8.46 4.82 2.87
N VAL A 123 -8.67 5.80 3.75
CA VAL A 123 -9.63 6.89 3.56
C VAL A 123 -8.86 8.20 3.43
N PHE A 124 -8.68 8.64 2.19
CA PHE A 124 -8.06 9.92 1.87
C PHE A 124 -9.11 11.02 1.93
N MET A 125 -8.83 12.08 2.67
CA MET A 125 -9.81 13.11 3.01
C MET A 125 -9.34 14.48 2.55
N THR A 126 -10.30 15.31 2.15
CA THR A 126 -10.10 16.74 1.98
C THR A 126 -11.38 17.50 2.33
N GLU A 127 -11.25 18.63 3.02
CA GLU A 127 -12.40 19.50 3.26
C GLU A 127 -12.87 20.14 1.96
N SER A 128 -14.19 20.30 1.80
CA SER A 128 -14.74 21.00 0.66
C SER A 128 -14.46 22.50 0.80
N ALA A 129 -13.81 23.09 -0.19
CA ALA A 129 -13.52 24.54 -0.23
C ALA A 129 -14.77 25.43 -0.07
N THR A 130 -15.95 24.92 -0.45
CA THR A 130 -17.22 25.65 -0.38
C THR A 130 -18.06 25.38 0.87
N ASN A 131 -17.76 24.31 1.62
CA ASN A 131 -18.52 23.95 2.82
C ASN A 131 -17.63 23.16 3.79
N PRO A 132 -17.21 23.74 4.93
CA PRO A 132 -16.37 23.04 5.90
C PRO A 132 -17.07 21.83 6.53
N ASN A 133 -18.40 21.81 6.56
CA ASN A 133 -19.20 20.67 7.02
C ASN A 133 -19.36 19.57 5.95
N ARG A 134 -18.58 19.62 4.87
CA ARG A 134 -18.53 18.56 3.86
C ARG A 134 -17.10 18.11 3.65
N ILE A 135 -16.87 16.81 3.74
CA ILE A 135 -15.59 16.18 3.42
C ILE A 135 -15.74 15.40 2.13
N LYS A 136 -14.78 15.57 1.22
CA LYS A 136 -14.62 14.71 0.07
C LYS A 136 -13.69 13.58 0.46
N THR A 137 -14.04 12.36 0.07
CA THR A 137 -13.24 11.18 0.35
C THR A 137 -12.85 10.45 -0.94
N PHE A 138 -11.64 9.94 -0.97
CA PHE A 138 -11.21 8.90 -1.90
C PHE A 138 -10.87 7.68 -1.05
N VAL A 139 -11.46 6.52 -1.39
CA VAL A 139 -11.34 5.31 -0.58
C VAL A 139 -10.69 4.22 -1.42
N ALA A 140 -9.61 3.65 -0.89
CA ALA A 140 -8.90 2.55 -1.51
C ALA A 140 -8.87 1.35 -0.57
N GLN A 141 -8.90 0.14 -1.14
CA GLN A 141 -8.71 -1.07 -0.37
C GLN A 141 -7.26 -1.20 0.09
N ASP A 142 -7.10 -1.61 1.35
CA ASP A 142 -5.83 -1.88 2.01
C ASP A 142 -5.79 -3.36 2.45
N SER A 143 -5.78 -4.27 1.48
CA SER A 143 -5.79 -5.72 1.74
C SER A 143 -4.40 -6.33 1.59
N TRP A 144 -4.10 -7.41 2.32
CA TRP A 144 -2.83 -8.13 2.17
C TRP A 144 -2.78 -8.92 0.86
N GLU A 145 -3.93 -9.19 0.26
CA GLU A 145 -4.09 -9.87 -1.02
C GLU A 145 -3.71 -8.96 -2.19
N SER A 146 -4.21 -7.71 -2.19
CA SER A 146 -3.92 -6.72 -3.25
C SER A 146 -2.59 -5.97 -3.05
N HIS A 147 -2.14 -5.87 -1.79
CA HIS A 147 -0.89 -5.23 -1.39
C HIS A 147 -0.13 -6.17 -0.45
N PRO A 148 0.53 -7.22 -1.01
CA PRO A 148 1.20 -8.24 -0.22
C PRO A 148 2.51 -7.73 0.38
N LEU A 149 3.10 -8.56 1.25
CA LEU A 149 4.44 -8.30 1.80
C LEU A 149 5.48 -8.11 0.70
N GLU A 150 6.50 -7.33 1.04
CA GLU A 150 7.64 -7.03 0.17
C GLU A 150 7.23 -6.33 -1.13
N THR A 151 6.18 -5.53 -1.04
CA THR A 151 5.75 -4.66 -2.12
C THR A 151 5.58 -3.21 -1.67
N LEU A 152 5.60 -2.34 -2.67
CA LEU A 152 5.40 -0.91 -2.54
C LEU A 152 4.18 -0.52 -3.38
N LEU A 153 3.10 -0.12 -2.71
CA LEU A 153 1.90 0.43 -3.34
C LEU A 153 2.04 1.95 -3.47
N VAL A 154 1.96 2.47 -4.69
CA VAL A 154 1.98 3.91 -4.97
C VAL A 154 0.58 4.36 -5.37
N PHE A 155 0.04 5.35 -4.68
CA PHE A 155 -1.16 6.08 -5.09
C PHE A 155 -0.78 7.41 -5.71
N ASN A 156 -1.39 7.73 -6.85
CA ASN A 156 -1.34 9.07 -7.42
C ASN A 156 -2.59 9.86 -6.98
N LEU A 157 -2.46 10.70 -5.96
CA LEU A 157 -3.51 11.64 -5.55
C LEU A 157 -3.19 13.08 -5.95
N SER A 158 -2.25 13.26 -6.89
CA SER A 158 -2.09 14.50 -7.64
C SER A 158 -3.21 14.64 -8.67
N GLU A 159 -3.53 15.87 -9.05
CA GLU A 159 -4.42 16.16 -10.18
C GLU A 159 -3.76 15.86 -11.54
N ARG A 160 -2.44 15.62 -11.56
CA ARG A 160 -1.64 15.38 -12.76
C ARG A 160 -1.43 13.88 -13.00
N HIS A 161 -1.23 13.52 -14.26
CA HIS A 161 -0.68 12.20 -14.59
C HIS A 161 0.76 12.10 -14.08
N THR A 162 1.13 10.91 -13.61
CA THR A 162 2.47 10.63 -13.10
C THR A 162 3.09 9.42 -13.78
N LEU A 163 4.36 9.52 -14.17
CA LEU A 163 5.19 8.38 -14.52
C LEU A 163 6.00 7.98 -13.30
N VAL A 164 5.75 6.77 -12.81
CA VAL A 164 6.40 6.22 -11.62
C VAL A 164 7.35 5.11 -12.06
N LYS A 165 8.63 5.31 -11.77
CA LYS A 165 9.69 4.32 -11.95
C LYS A 165 10.25 3.96 -10.60
N LEU A 166 10.14 2.68 -10.23
CA LEU A 166 10.89 2.10 -9.13
C LEU A 166 12.01 1.25 -9.74
N ASP A 167 13.23 1.34 -9.21
CA ASP A 167 14.38 0.55 -9.70
C ASP A 167 14.30 -0.92 -9.28
N THR A 168 13.11 -1.51 -9.43
CA THR A 168 12.81 -2.91 -9.21
C THR A 168 12.40 -3.48 -10.57
N ALA A 169 13.34 -4.13 -11.24
CA ALA A 169 13.16 -4.71 -12.57
C ALA A 169 12.68 -3.76 -13.70
N GLY A 170 12.93 -2.44 -13.58
CA GLY A 170 12.88 -1.49 -14.70
C GLY A 170 11.49 -1.12 -15.25
N LYS A 171 10.40 -1.44 -14.56
CA LYS A 171 9.04 -1.13 -15.03
C LYS A 171 8.64 0.30 -14.64
N VAL A 172 8.41 1.14 -15.65
CA VAL A 172 7.73 2.43 -15.49
C VAL A 172 6.23 2.19 -15.60
N LYS A 173 5.43 2.82 -14.73
CA LYS A 173 3.97 2.81 -14.86
C LYS A 173 3.45 4.24 -14.94
N LEU A 174 2.50 4.47 -15.83
CA LEU A 174 1.71 5.69 -15.92
C LEU A 174 0.53 5.54 -14.96
N LEU A 175 0.32 6.52 -14.08
CA LEU A 175 -0.81 6.60 -13.18
C LEU A 175 -1.56 7.91 -13.44
N GLY A 176 -2.83 7.82 -13.79
CA GLY A 176 -3.76 8.94 -13.77
C GLY A 176 -4.13 9.39 -12.34
N PRO A 177 -4.85 10.51 -12.20
CA PRO A 177 -5.37 10.94 -10.90
C PRO A 177 -6.28 9.89 -10.27
N GLY A 178 -6.02 9.55 -9.01
CA GLY A 178 -6.74 8.52 -8.25
C GLY A 178 -6.31 7.08 -8.56
N GLU A 179 -5.40 6.87 -9.52
CA GLU A 179 -4.90 5.53 -9.83
C GLU A 179 -3.79 5.09 -8.87
N SER A 180 -3.51 3.79 -8.88
CA SER A 180 -2.48 3.20 -8.04
C SER A 180 -1.75 2.08 -8.75
N ALA A 181 -0.54 1.78 -8.28
CA ALA A 181 0.18 0.61 -8.72
C ALA A 181 1.09 0.01 -7.65
N THR A 182 1.12 -1.32 -7.64
CA THR A 182 2.01 -2.11 -6.80
C THR A 182 3.32 -2.43 -7.53
N TYR A 183 4.42 -2.31 -6.82
CA TYR A 183 5.77 -2.67 -7.27
C TYR A 183 6.37 -3.69 -6.30
N PRO A 184 7.06 -4.73 -6.78
CA PRO A 184 7.84 -5.57 -5.89
C PRO A 184 9.02 -4.79 -5.31
N TYR A 185 9.45 -5.13 -4.10
CA TYR A 185 10.73 -4.70 -3.57
C TYR A 185 11.91 -5.21 -4.43
N PRO A 186 13.11 -4.62 -4.30
CA PRO A 186 14.28 -5.08 -5.02
C PRO A 186 14.66 -6.51 -4.60
N GLN A 187 14.89 -7.40 -5.58
CA GLN A 187 15.23 -8.80 -5.31
C GLN A 187 16.67 -9.00 -4.78
N SER A 188 17.56 -8.03 -4.94
CA SER A 188 18.99 -8.13 -4.64
C SER A 188 19.36 -7.97 -3.16
N GLY A 189 18.41 -8.11 -2.24
CA GLY A 189 18.62 -7.82 -0.82
C GLY A 189 18.86 -6.32 -0.52
N ALA A 190 18.66 -5.45 -1.51
CA ALA A 190 18.79 -4.02 -1.34
C ALA A 190 17.69 -3.51 -0.39
N LYS A 191 18.13 -2.79 0.65
CA LYS A 191 17.26 -2.16 1.66
C LYS A 191 16.63 -0.85 1.17
N GLN A 192 16.88 -0.51 -0.09
CA GLN A 192 16.41 0.72 -0.71
C GLN A 192 16.03 0.44 -2.16
N ALA A 193 14.95 1.05 -2.61
CA ALA A 193 14.54 1.12 -4.00
C ALA A 193 14.62 2.58 -4.46
N LEU A 194 15.27 2.87 -5.60
CA LEU A 194 15.30 4.22 -6.14
C LEU A 194 13.94 4.53 -6.78
N LEU A 195 13.24 5.52 -6.24
CA LEU A 195 11.97 6.02 -6.78
C LEU A 195 12.24 7.27 -7.59
N ASN A 196 11.73 7.28 -8.82
CA ASN A 196 11.63 8.46 -9.65
C ASN A 196 10.17 8.66 -10.05
N VAL A 197 9.67 9.89 -9.87
CA VAL A 197 8.32 10.28 -10.25
C VAL A 197 8.40 11.54 -11.09
N ALA A 198 7.85 11.48 -12.30
CA ALA A 198 7.66 12.65 -13.16
C ALA A 198 6.17 12.97 -13.29
N THR A 199 5.83 14.26 -13.36
CA THR A 199 4.47 14.73 -13.65
C THR A 199 4.38 15.18 -15.11
N GLN A 200 3.22 14.99 -15.71
CA GLN A 200 2.94 15.51 -17.05
C GLN A 200 2.67 17.02 -16.96
N GLU A 201 3.38 17.79 -17.75
CA GLU A 201 3.22 19.25 -17.91
C GLU A 201 2.77 19.52 -19.36
N GLY A 202 1.54 20.04 -19.53
CA GLY A 202 0.96 20.18 -20.87
C GLY A 202 0.76 18.82 -21.59
N GLN A 203 0.83 18.81 -22.92
CA GLN A 203 0.48 17.62 -23.69
C GLN A 203 1.57 16.54 -23.73
N ASN A 204 2.86 16.91 -23.76
CA ASN A 204 3.95 15.96 -23.99
C ASN A 204 5.21 16.21 -23.16
N ASP A 205 5.21 17.17 -22.23
CA ASP A 205 6.36 17.42 -21.38
C ASP A 205 6.24 16.64 -20.07
N TRP A 206 7.38 16.14 -19.58
CA TRP A 206 7.46 15.34 -18.35
C TRP A 206 8.56 15.90 -17.48
N LYS A 207 8.18 16.38 -16.30
CA LYS A 207 9.12 16.98 -15.35
C LYS A 207 9.31 16.06 -14.15
N LEU A 208 10.57 15.67 -13.90
CA LEU A 208 10.93 14.92 -12.71
C LEU A 208 10.64 15.76 -11.46
N ARG A 209 9.76 15.27 -10.58
CA ARG A 209 9.38 15.94 -9.32
C ARG A 209 9.99 15.30 -8.09
N ILE A 210 10.16 13.98 -8.13
CA ILE A 210 10.74 13.21 -7.03
C ILE A 210 11.84 12.32 -7.62
N GLY A 211 13.02 12.36 -7.02
CA GLY A 211 14.09 11.40 -7.26
C GLY A 211 14.79 11.08 -5.95
N GLY A 212 14.75 9.82 -5.50
CA GLY A 212 15.43 9.46 -4.25
C GLY A 212 15.16 8.04 -3.74
N PRO A 213 16.01 7.55 -2.83
CA PRO A 213 15.89 6.22 -2.28
C PRO A 213 14.67 6.09 -1.36
N GLN A 214 13.96 4.97 -1.49
CA GLN A 214 12.86 4.57 -0.62
C GLN A 214 13.27 3.35 0.17
N ILE A 215 13.25 3.46 1.50
CA ILE A 215 13.55 2.33 2.39
C ILE A 215 12.56 1.19 2.13
N THR A 216 13.11 -0.02 1.94
CA THR A 216 12.40 -1.30 1.84
C THR A 216 12.90 -2.21 2.95
N LEU A 217 12.00 -2.76 3.76
CA LEU A 217 12.33 -3.61 4.91
C LEU A 217 11.76 -5.01 4.69
N PRO A 218 12.53 -6.10 4.89
CA PRO A 218 11.99 -7.46 4.83
C PRO A 218 10.82 -7.64 5.80
N GLY A 219 9.83 -8.44 5.39
CA GLY A 219 8.62 -8.67 6.19
C GLY A 219 7.72 -7.44 6.35
N THR A 220 7.89 -6.43 5.49
CA THR A 220 7.01 -5.25 5.44
C THR A 220 6.43 -5.02 4.06
N ARG A 221 5.34 -4.26 4.00
CA ARG A 221 4.85 -3.59 2.80
C ARG A 221 4.90 -2.08 3.01
N SER A 222 4.99 -1.31 1.93
CA SER A 222 5.05 0.16 2.00
C SER A 222 3.99 0.79 1.13
N THR A 223 3.24 1.73 1.69
CA THR A 223 2.32 2.58 0.91
C THR A 223 2.94 3.96 0.73
N LEU A 224 3.03 4.43 -0.51
CA LEU A 224 3.41 5.79 -0.87
C LEU A 224 2.21 6.50 -1.50
N VAL A 225 1.95 7.73 -1.07
CA VAL A 225 0.92 8.59 -1.64
C VAL A 225 1.60 9.82 -2.18
N LEU A 226 1.41 10.05 -3.48
CA LEU A 226 1.88 11.23 -4.19
C LEU A 226 0.78 12.29 -4.11
N VAL A 227 1.10 13.46 -3.56
CA VAL A 227 0.16 14.59 -3.44
C VAL A 227 0.83 15.85 -3.95
N ASP A 228 0.07 16.77 -4.54
CA ASP A 228 0.59 18.07 -4.95
C ASP A 228 1.01 18.89 -3.72
N GLU A 229 2.22 19.48 -3.78
CA GLU A 229 2.63 20.47 -2.78
C GLU A 229 1.72 21.69 -2.89
N GLN A 230 1.17 22.14 -1.75
CA GLN A 230 0.34 23.33 -1.73
C GLN A 230 1.20 24.59 -1.77
N ALA A 231 0.78 25.57 -2.57
CA ALA A 231 1.41 26.88 -2.60
C ALA A 231 1.41 27.51 -1.20
N THR A 232 2.53 28.15 -0.85
CA THR A 232 2.69 28.91 0.40
C THR A 232 3.16 30.32 0.08
N GLU A 233 3.07 31.24 1.03
CA GLU A 233 3.62 32.61 0.84
C GLU A 233 5.10 32.59 0.45
N LEU A 234 5.88 31.63 0.99
CA LEU A 234 7.30 31.47 0.69
C LEU A 234 7.55 30.75 -0.66
N ARG A 235 6.60 29.94 -1.12
CA ARG A 235 6.67 29.17 -2.38
C ARG A 235 5.33 29.23 -3.10
N PRO A 236 4.94 30.38 -3.68
CA PRO A 236 3.61 30.58 -4.25
C PRO A 236 3.41 29.84 -5.59
N LEU A 237 4.51 29.45 -6.24
CA LEU A 237 4.52 28.79 -7.55
C LEU A 237 5.09 27.36 -7.46
N THR A 238 4.87 26.67 -6.34
CA THR A 238 5.31 25.26 -6.28
C THR A 238 4.45 24.39 -7.19
N GLU A 239 5.12 23.47 -7.86
CA GLU A 239 4.53 22.43 -8.71
C GLU A 239 5.08 21.06 -8.28
N ASP A 240 5.75 20.99 -7.13
CA ASP A 240 6.41 19.78 -6.67
C ASP A 240 5.36 18.77 -6.16
N LEU A 241 5.81 17.53 -6.03
CA LEU A 241 5.04 16.47 -5.39
C LEU A 241 5.63 16.20 -4.01
N LEU A 242 4.75 15.90 -3.06
CA LEU A 242 5.12 15.38 -1.76
C LEU A 242 4.80 13.89 -1.69
N ILE A 243 5.63 13.16 -0.93
CA ILE A 243 5.39 11.75 -0.61
C ILE A 243 4.87 11.65 0.82
N ARG A 244 3.78 10.92 1.02
CA ARG A 244 3.34 10.42 2.32
C ARG A 244 3.54 8.92 2.38
N LYS A 245 4.25 8.45 3.40
CA LYS A 245 4.69 7.07 3.51
C LYS A 245 4.07 6.38 4.72
N LEU A 246 3.66 5.14 4.52
CA LEU A 246 3.34 4.18 5.57
C LEU A 246 4.18 2.92 5.33
N ILE A 247 4.72 2.34 6.39
CA ILE A 247 5.38 1.03 6.36
C ILE A 247 4.68 0.15 7.36
N GLU A 248 4.19 -0.99 6.91
CA GLU A 248 3.46 -1.95 7.75
C GLU A 248 4.21 -3.26 7.80
N ARG A 249 4.34 -3.81 9.01
CA ARG A 249 4.91 -5.14 9.21
C ARG A 249 3.81 -6.16 9.09
N ALA A 250 4.17 -7.38 8.69
CA ALA A 250 3.28 -8.52 8.77
C ALA A 250 2.65 -8.61 10.17
N PRO A 251 1.35 -8.95 10.30
CA PRO A 251 0.76 -9.29 11.58
C PRO A 251 1.55 -10.45 12.19
N VAL A 252 1.98 -10.31 13.44
CA VAL A 252 2.59 -11.42 14.17
C VAL A 252 1.45 -12.38 14.54
N PRO A 253 1.54 -13.69 14.25
CA PRO A 253 0.58 -14.66 14.78
C PRO A 253 0.57 -14.54 16.30
N THR A 254 -0.57 -14.23 16.89
CA THR A 254 -0.75 -14.35 18.33
C THR A 254 -0.75 -15.84 18.66
N GLU A 255 0.25 -16.30 19.41
CA GLU A 255 0.27 -17.63 20.02
C GLU A 255 -0.87 -17.82 21.03
#